data_AF-A0AAE9L389-F1
#
_entry.id   AF-A0AAE9L389-F1
#
_cell.length_a   1.000
_cell.length_b   1.000
_cell.length_c   1.000
_cell.angle_alpha   90.00
_cell.angle_beta   90.00
_cell.angle_gamma   90.00
#
_symmetry.space_group_name_H-M   'P 1'
#
loop_
_entity.id
_entity.type
_entity.pdbx_description
1 polymer ?
#
loop_
_entity_poly.entity_id
_entity_poly.type
_entity_poly.pdbx_seq_one_letter_code
_entity_poly.pdbx_strand_id
1 'polypeptide(L)'
;MKVLDLRCAQDHRFEGWFASEEDAQSQFSRDLVQCPVCGDHAVSRLPSAPRLNLSGATARQETPKPANAPGAVNAEVQQALQALQARYLSAVRQVLAQTEDVGDRFAEEARRMHYEEAPERGIRGSASAEDVQALAEEGIETFPLIVPDALKQTAH
;
A
#
# COMPACT_ATOMS: atom_id res chain seq x y z
N MET A 1 -20.54 -12.57 13.40
CA MET A 1 -19.27 -11.83 13.29
C MET A 1 -18.11 -12.77 13.53
N LYS A 2 -17.16 -12.83 12.59
CA LYS A 2 -15.99 -13.71 12.58
C LYS A 2 -14.74 -12.84 12.39
N VAL A 3 -13.71 -13.06 13.19
CA VAL A 3 -12.40 -12.44 13.02
C VAL A 3 -11.45 -13.49 12.47
N LEU A 4 -10.80 -13.20 11.35
CA LEU A 4 -9.87 -14.10 10.67
C LEU A 4 -8.49 -13.44 10.59
N ASP A 5 -7.44 -14.21 10.89
CA ASP A 5 -6.06 -13.83 10.59
C ASP A 5 -5.78 -14.05 9.10
N LEU A 6 -5.35 -12.98 8.42
CA LEU A 6 -5.12 -12.95 6.98
C LEU A 6 -3.68 -12.58 6.65
N ARG A 7 -3.24 -12.98 5.45
CA ARG A 7 -1.94 -12.64 4.90
C ARG A 7 -1.97 -12.47 3.39
N CYS A 8 -1.29 -11.45 2.87
CA CYS A 8 -1.10 -11.27 1.43
C CYS A 8 0.13 -12.02 0.86
N ALA A 9 0.30 -12.02 -0.46
CA ALA A 9 1.46 -12.64 -1.13
C ALA A 9 2.83 -12.08 -0.68
N GLN A 10 2.86 -10.84 -0.17
CA GLN A 10 4.07 -10.18 0.37
C GLN A 10 4.30 -10.45 1.87
N ASP A 11 3.62 -11.44 2.45
CA ASP A 11 3.70 -11.85 3.88
C ASP A 11 3.23 -10.80 4.91
N HIS A 12 2.58 -9.71 4.49
CA HIS A 12 1.93 -8.79 5.42
C HIS A 12 0.73 -9.45 6.09
N ARG A 13 0.69 -9.41 7.43
CA ARG A 13 -0.36 -10.00 8.27
C ARG A 13 -1.34 -8.94 8.75
N PHE A 14 -2.63 -9.25 8.74
CA PHE A 14 -3.69 -8.36 9.20
C PHE A 14 -4.95 -9.15 9.59
N GLU A 15 -5.87 -8.52 10.31
CA GLU A 15 -7.14 -9.13 10.73
C GLU A 15 -8.30 -8.67 9.84
N GLY A 16 -9.18 -9.59 9.46
CA GLY A 16 -10.41 -9.32 8.72
C GLY A 16 -11.66 -9.62 9.54
N TRP A 17 -12.63 -8.70 9.52
CA TRP A 17 -13.87 -8.80 10.29
C TRP A 17 -15.04 -9.02 9.35
N PHE A 18 -15.69 -10.19 9.46
CA PHE A 18 -16.71 -10.65 8.53
C PHE A 18 -18.03 -10.98 9.25
N ALA A 19 -19.16 -10.89 8.53
CA ALA A 19 -20.45 -11.22 9.13
C ALA A 19 -20.56 -12.71 9.45
N SER A 20 -20.13 -13.56 8.51
CA SER A 20 -20.05 -15.02 8.61
C SER A 20 -18.84 -15.58 7.84
N GLU A 21 -18.67 -16.89 7.83
CA GLU A 21 -17.59 -17.55 7.09
C GLU A 21 -17.86 -17.57 5.58
N GLU A 22 -19.14 -17.74 5.21
CA GLU A 22 -19.61 -17.69 3.83
C GLU A 22 -19.44 -16.30 3.22
N ASP A 23 -19.66 -15.25 4.03
CA ASP A 23 -19.41 -13.85 3.65
C ASP A 23 -17.92 -13.61 3.36
N ALA A 24 -17.02 -14.09 4.23
CA ALA A 24 -15.58 -14.00 3.99
C ALA A 24 -15.15 -14.70 2.69
N GLN A 25 -15.63 -15.93 2.46
CA GLN A 25 -15.35 -16.69 1.25
C GLN A 25 -15.86 -15.99 -0.02
N SER A 26 -17.08 -15.44 0.04
CA SER A 26 -17.68 -14.66 -1.04
C SER A 26 -16.85 -13.41 -1.36
N GLN A 27 -16.41 -12.67 -0.33
CA GLN A 27 -15.58 -11.48 -0.51
C GLN A 27 -14.19 -11.82 -1.08
N PHE A 28 -13.55 -12.92 -0.68
CA PHE A 28 -12.31 -13.39 -1.30
C PHE A 28 -12.50 -13.74 -2.77
N SER A 29 -13.58 -14.47 -3.11
CA SER A 29 -13.85 -14.86 -4.50
C SER A 29 -14.17 -13.70 -5.46
N ARG A 30 -14.53 -12.54 -4.89
CA ARG A 30 -14.89 -11.31 -5.61
C ARG A 30 -13.78 -10.26 -5.56
N ASP A 31 -12.60 -10.63 -5.04
CA ASP A 31 -11.45 -9.73 -4.84
C ASP A 31 -11.80 -8.47 -4.03
N LEU A 32 -12.74 -8.56 -3.08
CA LEU A 32 -13.16 -7.42 -2.25
C LEU A 32 -12.29 -7.22 -1.01
N VAL A 33 -11.44 -8.20 -0.68
CA VAL A 33 -10.53 -8.12 0.45
C VAL A 33 -9.15 -7.73 -0.05
N GLN A 34 -8.62 -6.63 0.45
CA GLN A 34 -7.34 -6.07 0.04
C GLN A 34 -6.38 -5.97 1.22
N CYS A 35 -5.09 -6.20 0.98
CA CYS A 35 -4.04 -5.94 1.95
C CYS A 35 -3.96 -4.43 2.26
N PRO A 36 -4.09 -4.00 3.54
CA PRO A 36 -4.04 -2.58 3.90
C PRO A 36 -2.64 -1.97 3.78
N VAL A 37 -1.60 -2.79 3.58
CA VAL A 37 -0.21 -2.34 3.47
C VAL A 37 0.20 -2.11 2.01
N CYS A 38 -0.14 -3.03 1.11
CA CYS A 38 0.35 -3.02 -0.27
C CYS A 38 -0.74 -2.99 -1.34
N GLY A 39 -2.02 -3.07 -0.98
CA GLY A 39 -3.11 -3.04 -1.94
C GLY A 39 -3.32 -4.35 -2.73
N ASP A 40 -2.63 -5.43 -2.36
CA ASP A 40 -2.77 -6.71 -3.05
C ASP A 40 -4.06 -7.44 -2.63
N HIS A 41 -4.78 -7.99 -3.61
CA HIS A 41 -6.01 -8.79 -3.41
C HIS A 41 -5.71 -10.28 -3.20
N ALA A 42 -4.47 -10.72 -3.47
CA ALA A 42 -4.02 -12.08 -3.21
C ALA A 42 -3.85 -12.33 -1.70
N VAL A 43 -4.97 -12.54 -1.02
CA VAL A 43 -5.07 -12.72 0.44
C VAL A 43 -5.43 -14.15 0.78
N SER A 44 -4.72 -14.73 1.75
CA SER A 44 -4.92 -16.09 2.27
C SER A 44 -5.21 -16.07 3.76
N ARG A 45 -6.07 -16.98 4.22
CA ARG A 45 -6.37 -17.16 5.64
C ARG A 45 -5.25 -17.96 6.32
N LEU A 46 -4.84 -17.52 7.51
CA LEU A 46 -3.94 -18.29 8.37
C LEU A 46 -4.71 -19.31 9.22
N PRO A 47 -4.15 -20.51 9.45
CA PRO A 47 -4.71 -21.45 10.40
C PRO A 47 -4.69 -20.87 11.81
N SER A 48 -5.83 -20.83 12.48
CA SER A 48 -5.90 -20.49 13.90
C SER A 48 -5.38 -21.68 14.72
N ALA A 49 -4.26 -21.52 15.42
CA ALA A 49 -3.71 -22.61 16.23
C ALA A 49 -4.55 -22.79 17.51
N PRO A 50 -5.18 -23.94 17.74
CA PRO A 50 -5.84 -24.22 19.01
C PRO A 50 -4.78 -24.31 20.11
N ARG A 51 -4.97 -23.57 21.20
CA ARG A 51 -4.17 -23.72 22.42
C ARG A 51 -4.57 -25.05 23.08
N LEU A 52 -3.82 -26.11 22.79
CA LEU A 52 -3.97 -27.40 23.46
C LEU A 52 -3.37 -27.29 24.88
N ASN A 53 -4.23 -27.25 25.90
CA ASN A 53 -3.80 -27.45 27.29
C ASN A 53 -3.62 -28.95 27.54
N LEU A 54 -2.47 -29.51 27.19
CA LEU A 54 -2.12 -30.88 27.58
C LEU A 54 -1.68 -30.91 29.05
N SER A 55 -2.65 -30.95 29.97
CA SER A 55 -2.41 -31.29 31.36
C SER A 55 -2.17 -32.80 31.47
N GLY A 56 -0.92 -33.27 31.37
CA GLY A 56 -0.60 -34.67 31.70
C GLY A 56 0.64 -35.32 31.08
N ALA A 57 1.41 -34.67 30.21
CA ALA A 57 2.64 -35.25 29.68
C ALA A 57 3.86 -34.51 30.26
N THR A 58 4.51 -35.13 31.24
CA THR A 58 5.88 -34.81 31.65
C THR A 58 6.84 -35.16 30.51
N ALA A 59 6.92 -34.29 29.51
CA ALA A 59 8.06 -34.18 28.63
C ALA A 59 8.72 -32.83 28.94
N ARG A 60 9.87 -32.92 29.60
CA ARG A 60 10.85 -31.87 29.88
C ARG A 60 10.75 -30.73 28.85
N GLN A 61 10.14 -29.61 29.26
CA GLN A 61 10.32 -28.33 28.60
C GLN A 61 11.76 -27.89 28.86
N GLU A 62 12.70 -28.40 28.06
CA GLU A 62 13.79 -27.54 27.63
C GLU A 62 13.14 -26.52 26.71
N THR A 63 13.03 -25.29 27.20
CA THR A 63 12.77 -24.12 26.38
C THR A 63 13.76 -24.12 25.22
N PRO A 64 13.35 -24.38 23.97
CA PRO A 64 14.14 -23.92 22.86
C PRO A 64 13.93 -22.40 22.88
N LYS A 65 14.94 -21.68 23.36
CA LYS A 65 15.16 -20.29 22.94
C LYS A 65 14.86 -20.25 21.43
N PRO A 66 13.92 -19.42 20.93
CA PRO A 66 13.54 -19.47 19.53
C PRO A 66 14.79 -19.11 18.71
N ALA A 67 15.44 -20.15 18.18
CA ALA A 67 16.44 -20.02 17.17
C ALA A 67 15.69 -19.68 15.89
N ASN A 68 15.82 -18.42 15.47
CA ASN A 68 15.57 -17.93 14.12
C ASN A 68 14.21 -18.34 13.51
N ALA A 69 13.18 -17.54 13.81
CA ALA A 69 12.10 -17.36 12.85
C ALA A 69 12.69 -16.69 11.58
N PRO A 70 12.56 -17.28 10.38
CA PRO A 70 12.88 -16.58 9.15
C PRO A 70 11.76 -15.55 8.93
N GLY A 71 11.98 -14.31 9.36
CA GLY A 71 10.98 -13.24 9.25
C GLY A 71 11.03 -12.18 10.36
N ALA A 72 11.85 -12.34 11.39
CA ALA A 72 12.17 -11.23 12.27
C ALA A 72 13.12 -10.28 11.51
N VAL A 73 12.57 -9.34 10.73
CA VAL A 73 13.31 -8.12 10.42
C VAL A 73 13.80 -7.57 11.77
N ASN A 74 15.12 -7.36 11.91
CA ASN A 74 15.68 -6.80 13.13
C ASN A 74 14.86 -5.56 13.51
N ALA A 75 14.58 -5.34 14.80
CA ALA A 75 13.78 -4.20 15.25
C ALA A 75 14.30 -2.87 14.67
N GLU A 76 15.62 -2.78 14.48
CA GLU A 76 16.34 -1.69 13.81
C GLU A 76 15.95 -1.54 12.33
N VAL A 77 15.84 -2.64 11.57
CA VAL A 77 15.39 -2.66 10.17
C VAL A 77 13.92 -2.25 10.08
N GLN A 78 13.09 -2.71 11.02
CA GLN A 78 11.68 -2.35 11.08
C GLN A 78 11.47 -0.87 11.39
N GLN A 79 12.25 -0.31 12.33
CA GLN A 79 12.26 1.13 12.62
C GLN A 79 12.75 1.95 11.42
N ALA A 80 13.80 1.49 10.73
CA ALA A 80 14.29 2.15 9.53
C ALA A 80 13.24 2.19 8.41
N LEU A 81 12.52 1.08 8.19
CA LEU A 81 11.45 1.01 7.21
C LEU A 81 10.27 1.92 7.57
N GLN A 82 9.88 1.97 8.84
CA GLN A 82 8.84 2.89 9.33
C GLN A 82 9.24 4.36 9.14
N ALA A 83 10.50 4.72 9.44
CA ALA A 83 11.00 6.06 9.23
C ALA A 83 11.00 6.43 7.74
N LEU A 84 11.39 5.52 6.86
CA LEU A 84 11.34 5.72 5.41
C LEU A 84 9.89 5.93 4.92
N GLN A 85 8.96 5.11 5.40
CA GLN A 85 7.54 5.23 5.08
C GLN A 85 6.96 6.58 5.54
N ALA A 86 7.29 7.01 6.75
CA ALA A 86 6.83 8.31 7.27
C ALA A 86 7.39 9.48 6.44
N ARG A 87 8.66 9.42 6.04
CA ARG A 87 9.28 10.42 5.15
C ARG A 87 8.63 10.44 3.78
N TYR A 88 8.36 9.27 3.21
CA TYR A 88 7.65 9.14 1.94
C TYR A 88 6.27 9.79 1.99
N LEU A 89 5.44 9.45 3.00
CA LEU A 89 4.11 10.02 3.17
C LEU A 89 4.15 11.53 3.39
N SER A 90 5.14 12.04 4.14
CA SER A 90 5.35 13.47 4.31
C SER A 90 5.67 14.16 2.97
N ALA A 91 6.54 13.56 2.15
CA ALA A 91 6.89 14.08 0.83
C ALA A 91 5.68 14.10 -0.11
N VAL A 92 4.92 13.01 -0.17
CA VAL A 92 3.70 12.94 -1.00
C VAL A 92 2.69 14.01 -0.57
N ARG A 93 2.45 14.19 0.73
CA ARG A 93 1.57 15.26 1.22
C ARG A 93 2.04 16.65 0.81
N GLN A 94 3.35 16.89 0.87
CA GLN A 94 3.91 18.17 0.47
C GLN A 94 3.71 18.42 -1.03
N VAL A 95 3.96 17.42 -1.88
CA VAL A 95 3.68 17.52 -3.33
C VAL A 95 2.20 17.80 -3.56
N LEU A 96 1.30 17.09 -2.89
CA LEU A 96 -0.15 17.30 -3.04
C LEU A 96 -0.59 18.71 -2.60
N ALA A 97 0.04 19.28 -1.57
CA ALA A 97 -0.28 20.62 -1.08
C ALA A 97 0.31 21.74 -1.93
N GLN A 98 1.42 21.49 -2.62
CA GLN A 98 2.15 22.49 -3.40
C GLN A 98 1.87 22.42 -4.91
N THR A 99 1.07 21.45 -5.35
CA THR A 99 0.69 21.27 -6.76
C THR A 99 -0.82 21.40 -6.94
N GLU A 100 -1.22 21.92 -8.08
CA GLU A 100 -2.60 21.95 -8.54
C GLU A 100 -2.96 20.65 -9.25
N ASP A 101 -4.13 20.08 -8.97
CA ASP A 101 -4.64 18.91 -9.69
C ASP A 101 -5.41 19.33 -10.93
N VAL A 102 -4.83 19.11 -12.11
CA VAL A 102 -5.43 19.45 -13.41
C VAL A 102 -6.12 18.24 -14.07
N GLY A 103 -6.13 17.08 -13.41
CA GLY A 103 -6.83 15.88 -13.86
C GLY A 103 -6.32 15.35 -15.20
N ASP A 104 -7.24 15.08 -16.12
CA ASP A 104 -7.00 14.61 -17.48
C ASP A 104 -6.34 15.63 -18.41
N ARG A 105 -6.31 16.91 -18.01
CA ARG A 105 -5.68 18.00 -18.79
C ARG A 105 -4.19 18.16 -18.53
N PHE A 106 -3.55 17.21 -17.84
CA PHE A 106 -2.14 17.31 -17.46
C PHE A 106 -1.22 17.57 -18.66
N ALA A 107 -1.36 16.81 -19.74
CA ALA A 107 -0.52 16.96 -20.93
C ALA A 107 -0.71 18.33 -21.63
N GLU A 108 -1.94 18.83 -21.70
CA GLU A 108 -2.23 20.14 -22.26
C GLU A 108 -1.63 21.27 -21.40
N GLU A 109 -1.85 21.24 -20.09
CA GLU A 109 -1.34 22.26 -19.18
C GLU A 109 0.20 22.26 -19.11
N ALA A 110 0.83 21.08 -19.17
CA ALA A 110 2.29 20.96 -19.20
C ALA A 110 2.88 21.62 -20.46
N ARG A 111 2.27 21.42 -21.63
CA ARG A 111 2.66 22.10 -22.87
C ARG A 111 2.47 23.60 -22.78
N ARG A 112 1.31 24.05 -22.27
CA ARG A 112 1.03 25.48 -22.12
C ARG A 112 2.04 26.16 -21.21
N MET A 113 2.50 25.50 -20.15
CA MET A 113 3.58 26.01 -19.31
C MET A 113 4.92 26.02 -20.04
N HIS A 114 5.25 24.97 -20.79
CA HIS A 114 6.50 24.86 -21.55
C HIS A 114 6.63 25.93 -22.65
N TYR A 115 5.53 26.25 -23.34
CA TYR A 115 5.48 27.28 -24.38
C TYR A 115 5.12 28.68 -23.85
N GLU A 116 5.18 28.89 -22.54
CA GLU A 116 4.92 30.19 -21.87
C GLU A 116 3.50 30.76 -22.10
N GLU A 117 2.53 29.93 -22.48
CA GLU A 117 1.11 30.28 -22.63
C GLU A 117 0.33 30.26 -21.29
N ALA A 118 0.94 29.69 -20.25
CA ALA A 118 0.42 29.65 -18.90
C ALA A 118 1.56 29.89 -17.88
N PRO A 119 1.26 30.47 -16.71
CA PRO A 119 2.29 30.71 -15.70
C PRO A 119 2.86 29.40 -15.14
N GLU A 120 4.16 29.39 -14.89
CA GLU A 120 4.85 28.27 -14.24
C GLU A 120 4.29 28.05 -12.83
N ARG A 121 3.86 26.82 -12.54
CA ARG A 121 3.37 26.37 -11.24
C ARG A 121 3.47 24.85 -11.14
N GLY A 122 3.44 24.30 -9.93
CA GLY A 122 3.37 22.85 -9.76
C GLY A 122 2.02 22.32 -10.21
N ILE A 123 2.00 21.41 -11.19
CA ILE A 123 0.78 20.72 -11.63
C ILE A 123 0.93 19.21 -11.46
N ARG A 124 -0.19 18.54 -11.20
CA ARG A 124 -0.31 17.08 -11.23
C ARG A 124 -1.58 16.69 -11.96
N GLY A 125 -1.61 15.48 -12.47
CA GLY A 125 -2.81 14.91 -13.08
C GLY A 125 -2.53 13.54 -13.67
N SER A 126 -3.44 13.10 -14.52
CA SER A 126 -3.35 11.84 -15.25
C SER A 126 -2.95 12.10 -16.70
N ALA A 127 -2.05 11.26 -17.22
CA ALA A 127 -1.69 11.23 -18.63
C ALA A 127 -1.57 9.78 -19.09
N SER A 128 -1.89 9.52 -20.36
CA SER A 128 -1.67 8.20 -20.95
C SER A 128 -0.16 7.96 -21.17
N ALA A 129 0.24 6.72 -21.41
CA ALA A 129 1.63 6.41 -21.75
C ALA A 129 2.07 7.10 -23.06
N GLU A 130 1.13 7.26 -24.01
CA GLU A 130 1.33 7.96 -25.27
C GLU A 130 1.57 9.45 -25.03
N ASP A 131 0.77 10.08 -24.15
CA ASP A 131 0.96 11.49 -23.77
C ASP A 131 2.31 11.72 -23.10
N VAL A 132 2.70 10.87 -22.16
CA VAL A 132 4.00 10.97 -21.45
C VAL A 132 5.16 10.87 -22.43
N GLN A 133 5.07 9.96 -23.41
CA GLN A 133 6.08 9.81 -24.46
C GLN A 133 6.14 11.06 -25.36
N ALA A 134 4.99 11.58 -25.78
CA ALA A 134 4.93 12.81 -26.58
C ALA A 134 5.52 14.02 -25.83
N LEU A 135 5.19 14.18 -24.55
CA LEU A 135 5.76 15.22 -23.70
C LEU A 135 7.29 15.10 -23.62
N ALA A 136 7.83 13.89 -23.46
CA ALA A 136 9.28 13.68 -23.43
C ALA A 136 9.96 14.02 -24.77
N GLU A 137 9.33 13.72 -25.90
CA GLU A 137 9.82 14.08 -27.24
C GLU A 137 9.82 15.61 -27.48
N GLU A 138 8.86 16.31 -26.87
CA GLU A 138 8.80 17.78 -26.84
C GLU A 138 9.80 18.40 -25.84
N GLY A 139 10.49 17.60 -25.03
CA GLY A 139 11.43 18.07 -24.00
C GLY A 139 10.78 18.47 -22.68
N ILE A 140 9.54 18.03 -22.43
CA ILE A 140 8.79 18.28 -21.21
C ILE A 140 9.00 17.11 -20.24
N GLU A 141 9.78 17.33 -19.18
CA GLU A 141 10.04 16.33 -18.15
C GLU A 141 8.80 16.07 -17.28
N THR A 142 8.48 14.79 -17.08
CA THR A 142 7.38 14.35 -16.21
C THR A 142 7.86 13.26 -15.25
N PHE A 143 7.25 13.18 -14.07
CA PHE A 143 7.60 12.21 -13.05
C PHE A 143 6.36 11.40 -12.64
N PRO A 144 6.43 10.05 -12.64
CA PRO A 144 5.32 9.24 -12.16
C PRO A 144 5.20 9.38 -10.65
N LEU A 145 4.02 9.77 -10.18
CA LEU A 145 3.71 9.89 -8.75
C LEU A 145 2.77 8.77 -8.32
N ILE A 146 3.27 7.85 -7.49
CA ILE A 146 2.45 6.78 -6.90
C ILE A 146 1.76 7.31 -5.65
N VAL A 147 0.52 7.78 -5.79
CA VAL A 147 -0.29 8.22 -4.65
C VAL A 147 -0.96 7.00 -4.01
N PRO A 148 -0.76 6.74 -2.70
CA PRO A 148 -1.53 5.71 -1.99
C PRO A 148 -3.03 6.04 -2.00
N ASP A 149 -3.90 5.04 -2.13
CA ASP A 149 -5.36 5.26 -2.22
C ASP A 149 -5.95 6.08 -1.07
N ALA A 150 -5.41 5.92 0.14
CA ALA A 150 -5.79 6.70 1.33
C ALA A 150 -5.55 8.23 1.18
N LEU A 151 -4.71 8.64 0.22
CA LEU A 151 -4.39 10.04 -0.05
C LEU A 151 -4.97 10.55 -1.37
N LYS A 152 -5.68 9.69 -2.14
CA LYS A 152 -6.31 10.07 -3.42
C LYS A 152 -7.62 10.85 -3.24
N GLN A 153 -8.20 10.88 -2.05
CA GLN A 153 -9.44 11.60 -1.79
C GLN A 153 -9.14 13.02 -1.28
N THR A 154 -9.47 14.02 -2.07
CA THR A 154 -9.84 15.33 -1.54
C THR A 154 -11.06 15.13 -0.65
N ALA A 155 -10.93 15.36 0.65
CA ALA A 155 -12.09 15.49 1.53
C ALA A 155 -13.01 16.56 0.93
N HIS A 156 -14.17 16.12 0.43
CA HIS A 156 -15.26 17.00 0.04
C HIS A 156 -15.93 17.59 1.29
#